data_AF-A0AAD8S294-F1
#
_entry.id   AF-A0AAD8S294-F1
#
_cell.length_a   1.000
_cell.length_b   1.000
_cell.length_c   1.000
_cell.angle_alpha   90.00
_cell.angle_beta   90.00
_cell.angle_gamma   90.00
#
_symmetry.space_group_name_H-M   'P 1'
#
loop_
_entity.id
_entity.type
_entity.pdbx_description
1 polymer ?
#
loop_
_entity_poly.entity_id
_entity_poly.type
_entity_poly.pdbx_seq_one_letter_code
_entity_poly.pdbx_strand_id
1 'polypeptide(L)'
;MGLFAGSTPQLDKLLVEVTRQVKDPDVEGKTVHDTWIAMNGGISIERLARTDSDFAPFLHHAGIPCVDLYYGKEFPGYHTALDSYVWMENHGDPLFLRHLAITEIWGLLVLRLADDLVLPFDYQTYASQLQEHANVFASMMNNSQPVNFINGLIKDLSGAAMDVQKEAKELNQLDMHDGYGLMRRRLLNDRLLLAERSFLQAEGLQGRAWYKHLLYSPPEDYESELSFFPGIADAISRSGNHSAKRRQAAVRQEMWRVSMAIQRAASVLRGEFSSHDKPLSFTVSLDP
;
A
#
# COMPACT_ATOMS: atom_id res chain seq x y z
N MET A 1 -12.19 -4.73 -22.17
CA MET A 1 -11.04 -4.09 -21.47
C MET A 1 -11.53 -3.70 -20.09
N GLY A 2 -10.67 -3.58 -19.09
CA GLY A 2 -11.11 -3.44 -17.71
C GLY A 2 -10.42 -2.31 -16.99
N LEU A 3 -10.95 -1.99 -15.83
CA LEU A 3 -10.25 -1.13 -14.88
C LEU A 3 -8.99 -1.83 -14.39
N PHE A 4 -7.88 -1.12 -14.45
CA PHE A 4 -6.69 -1.42 -13.69
C PHE A 4 -6.63 -0.47 -12.48
N ALA A 5 -6.13 -0.98 -11.36
CA ALA A 5 -5.83 -0.16 -10.22
C ALA A 5 -4.53 -0.59 -9.53
N GLY A 6 -3.72 0.39 -9.16
CA GLY A 6 -2.70 0.25 -8.14
C GLY A 6 -2.99 1.19 -6.98
N SER A 7 -2.76 0.75 -5.74
CA SER A 7 -2.91 1.63 -4.57
C SER A 7 -2.10 1.18 -3.37
N THR A 8 -1.99 2.06 -2.38
CA THR A 8 -1.58 1.67 -1.03
C THR A 8 -2.74 0.95 -0.31
N PRO A 9 -2.48 -0.13 0.46
CA PRO A 9 -3.52 -1.05 0.95
C PRO A 9 -4.69 -0.45 1.73
N GLN A 10 -4.43 0.63 2.48
CA GLN A 10 -5.46 1.33 3.25
C GLN A 10 -6.54 1.99 2.38
N LEU A 11 -6.29 2.19 1.09
CA LEU A 11 -7.25 2.78 0.14
C LEU A 11 -8.06 1.73 -0.63
N ASP A 12 -7.63 0.47 -0.59
CA ASP A 12 -8.22 -0.61 -1.40
C ASP A 12 -9.72 -0.76 -1.16
N LYS A 13 -10.14 -0.75 0.12
CA LYS A 13 -11.55 -0.92 0.46
C LYS A 13 -12.41 0.22 -0.08
N LEU A 14 -11.96 1.46 0.10
CA LEU A 14 -12.64 2.63 -0.45
C LEU A 14 -12.75 2.54 -1.97
N LEU A 15 -11.66 2.19 -2.65
CA LEU A 15 -11.63 2.05 -4.10
C LEU A 15 -12.65 0.99 -4.59
N VAL A 16 -12.69 -0.16 -3.93
CA VAL A 16 -13.65 -1.23 -4.26
C VAL A 16 -15.09 -0.79 -3.96
N GLU A 17 -15.33 0.01 -2.93
CA GLU A 17 -16.66 0.57 -2.63
C GLU A 17 -17.10 1.62 -3.67
N VAL A 18 -16.18 2.45 -4.17
CA VAL A 18 -16.46 3.43 -5.22
C VAL A 18 -16.81 2.76 -6.54
N THR A 19 -16.10 1.71 -6.94
CA THR A 19 -16.37 1.01 -8.21
C THR A 19 -17.73 0.31 -8.25
N ARG A 20 -18.35 0.04 -7.10
CA ARG A 20 -19.74 -0.48 -7.00
C ARG A 20 -20.80 0.58 -7.30
N GLN A 21 -20.44 1.86 -7.29
CA GLN A 21 -21.37 2.97 -7.51
C GLN A 21 -21.35 3.47 -8.96
N VAL A 22 -20.35 3.06 -9.73
CA VAL A 22 -20.13 3.49 -11.12
C VAL A 22 -20.61 2.40 -12.06
N LYS A 23 -21.43 2.77 -13.05
CA LYS A 23 -21.91 1.85 -14.08
C LYS A 23 -20.75 1.49 -15.01
N ASP A 24 -20.69 0.25 -15.43
CA ASP A 24 -19.70 -0.18 -16.40
C ASP A 24 -20.07 0.39 -17.80
N PRO A 25 -19.11 1.02 -18.51
CA PRO A 25 -19.36 1.59 -19.83
C PRO A 25 -19.42 0.56 -20.96
N ASP A 26 -18.84 -0.64 -20.75
CA ASP A 26 -18.71 -1.70 -21.74
C ASP A 26 -19.81 -2.78 -21.61
N VAL A 27 -20.42 -2.93 -20.42
CA VAL A 27 -21.39 -3.98 -20.12
C VAL A 27 -22.66 -3.39 -19.49
N GLU A 28 -23.75 -3.38 -20.27
CA GLU A 28 -25.04 -2.86 -19.84
C GLU A 28 -25.57 -3.58 -18.57
N GLY A 29 -26.06 -2.78 -17.62
CA GLY A 29 -26.65 -3.29 -16.37
C GLY A 29 -25.64 -3.78 -15.34
N LYS A 30 -24.33 -3.64 -15.57
CA LYS A 30 -23.26 -3.96 -14.62
C LYS A 30 -22.62 -2.71 -14.03
N THR A 31 -22.01 -2.86 -12.86
CA THR A 31 -21.10 -1.86 -12.29
C THR A 31 -19.67 -2.16 -12.70
N VAL A 32 -18.78 -1.16 -12.63
CA VAL A 32 -17.33 -1.36 -12.88
C VAL A 32 -16.78 -2.43 -11.94
N HIS A 33 -17.27 -2.50 -10.71
CA HIS A 33 -16.91 -3.57 -9.77
C HIS A 33 -17.26 -4.98 -10.30
N ASP A 34 -18.45 -5.16 -10.88
CA ASP A 34 -18.89 -6.48 -11.35
C ASP A 34 -18.03 -7.01 -12.49
N THR A 35 -17.67 -6.14 -13.44
CA THR A 35 -16.81 -6.48 -14.57
C THR A 35 -15.36 -6.64 -14.13
N TRP A 36 -14.87 -5.81 -13.20
CA TRP A 36 -13.51 -5.92 -12.66
C TRP A 36 -13.27 -7.27 -11.98
N ILE A 37 -14.23 -7.76 -11.18
CA ILE A 37 -14.18 -9.12 -10.61
C ILE A 37 -14.14 -10.18 -11.71
N ALA A 38 -15.05 -10.09 -12.68
CA ALA A 38 -15.19 -11.10 -13.72
C ALA A 38 -13.93 -11.21 -14.60
N MET A 39 -13.26 -10.09 -14.87
CA MET A 39 -12.08 -10.04 -15.73
C MET A 39 -10.85 -10.70 -15.10
N ASN A 40 -10.64 -10.52 -13.79
CA ASN A 40 -9.42 -10.97 -13.11
C ASN A 40 -9.64 -12.23 -12.26
N GLY A 41 -10.84 -12.82 -12.26
CA GLY A 41 -11.20 -13.91 -11.35
C GLY A 41 -11.26 -13.48 -9.88
N GLY A 42 -11.43 -12.18 -9.63
CA GLY A 42 -11.33 -11.53 -8.34
C GLY A 42 -10.92 -10.07 -8.48
N ILE A 43 -10.97 -9.29 -7.39
CA ILE A 43 -10.37 -7.96 -7.38
C ILE A 43 -8.87 -8.10 -7.19
N SER A 44 -8.10 -7.52 -8.11
CA SER A 44 -6.64 -7.43 -8.01
C SER A 44 -6.25 -5.97 -8.07
N ILE A 45 -5.57 -5.51 -7.02
CA ILE A 45 -5.05 -4.15 -6.90
C ILE A 45 -3.54 -4.26 -6.73
N GLU A 46 -2.80 -3.68 -7.66
CA GLU A 46 -1.34 -3.70 -7.66
C GLU A 46 -0.77 -2.83 -6.53
N ARG A 47 0.35 -3.25 -5.93
CA ARG A 47 1.10 -2.39 -5.02
C ARG A 47 2.00 -1.46 -5.83
N LEU A 48 1.99 -0.18 -5.48
CA LEU A 48 2.69 0.89 -6.19
C LEU A 48 4.22 0.89 -5.93
N ALA A 49 4.89 -0.21 -6.25
CA ALA A 49 6.34 -0.33 -6.18
C ALA A 49 7.05 0.10 -7.48
N ARG A 50 6.32 0.38 -8.56
CA ARG A 50 6.84 0.88 -9.85
C ARG A 50 7.10 2.40 -9.83
N THR A 51 7.80 2.93 -10.84
CA THR A 51 8.21 4.35 -10.96
C THR A 51 7.80 5.00 -12.29
N ASP A 52 6.82 4.40 -12.93
CA ASP A 52 6.31 4.73 -14.26
C ASP A 52 5.23 5.83 -14.25
N SER A 53 4.94 6.45 -13.10
CA SER A 53 4.00 7.56 -12.98
C SER A 53 4.35 8.47 -11.79
N ASP A 54 3.66 9.61 -11.69
CA ASP A 54 3.96 10.69 -10.76
C ASP A 54 3.66 10.37 -9.29
N PHE A 55 3.01 9.24 -8.97
CA PHE A 55 2.81 8.81 -7.58
C PHE A 55 4.14 8.49 -6.87
N ALA A 56 5.22 8.18 -7.62
CA ALA A 56 6.49 7.72 -7.06
C ALA A 56 7.09 8.66 -5.99
N PRO A 57 7.26 9.98 -6.23
CA PRO A 57 7.73 10.90 -5.18
C PRO A 57 6.77 11.00 -3.98
N PHE A 58 5.45 10.90 -4.19
CA PHE A 58 4.47 10.98 -3.11
C PHE A 58 4.57 9.76 -2.19
N LEU A 59 4.62 8.55 -2.75
CA LEU A 59 4.69 7.33 -1.97
C LEU A 59 6.10 7.03 -1.48
N HIS A 60 7.04 6.86 -2.41
CA HIS A 60 8.37 6.30 -2.10
C HIS A 60 9.24 7.24 -1.29
N HIS A 61 9.04 8.55 -1.46
CA HIS A 61 9.83 9.58 -0.77
C HIS A 61 9.07 10.23 0.38
N ALA A 62 7.80 10.60 0.17
CA ALA A 62 7.02 11.39 1.14
C ALA A 62 6.05 10.56 2.01
N GLY A 63 5.86 9.26 1.72
CA GLY A 63 4.97 8.38 2.49
C GLY A 63 3.51 8.86 2.46
N ILE A 64 3.06 9.33 1.31
CA ILE A 64 1.69 9.77 1.06
C ILE A 64 0.93 8.60 0.40
N PRO A 65 -0.22 8.18 0.96
CA PRO A 65 -1.08 7.17 0.36
C PRO A 65 -1.45 7.55 -1.08
N CYS A 66 -1.38 6.59 -2.01
CA CYS A 66 -1.56 6.84 -3.43
C CYS A 66 -2.52 5.84 -4.06
N VAL A 67 -3.17 6.27 -5.14
CA VAL A 67 -3.96 5.45 -6.06
C VAL A 67 -3.53 5.82 -7.48
N ASP A 68 -3.43 4.84 -8.35
CA ASP A 68 -3.20 5.00 -9.79
C ASP A 68 -4.22 4.14 -10.54
N LEU A 69 -5.00 4.75 -11.44
CA LEU A 69 -6.12 4.13 -12.12
C LEU A 69 -6.03 4.40 -13.61
N TYR A 70 -6.31 3.38 -14.41
CA TYR A 70 -6.56 3.55 -15.85
C TYR A 70 -7.53 2.49 -16.35
N TYR A 71 -8.15 2.75 -17.49
CA TYR A 71 -9.00 1.79 -18.18
C TYR A 71 -8.27 1.26 -19.40
N GLY A 72 -8.24 -0.05 -19.59
CA GLY A 72 -7.63 -0.66 -20.77
C GLY A 72 -6.42 -1.54 -20.48
N LYS A 73 -5.65 -1.79 -21.54
CA LYS A 73 -4.39 -2.54 -21.52
C LYS A 73 -3.32 -1.67 -22.20
N GLU A 74 -2.08 -2.16 -22.20
CA GLU A 74 -0.97 -1.54 -22.94
C GLU A 74 -1.39 -1.11 -24.35
N PHE A 75 -1.07 0.14 -24.67
CA PHE A 75 -1.28 0.74 -25.97
C PHE A 75 0.02 0.68 -26.78
N PRO A 76 0.09 -0.07 -27.90
CA PRO A 76 1.32 -0.21 -28.69
C PRO A 76 1.87 1.09 -29.26
N GLY A 77 1.04 2.14 -29.37
CA GLY A 77 1.45 3.46 -29.85
C GLY A 77 1.99 4.38 -28.75
N TYR A 78 2.14 3.91 -27.52
CA TYR A 78 2.69 4.68 -26.40
C TYR A 78 4.04 5.32 -26.75
N HIS A 79 4.22 6.60 -26.44
CA HIS A 79 5.41 7.40 -26.79
C HIS A 79 5.73 7.45 -28.29
N THR A 80 4.73 7.29 -29.16
CA THR A 80 4.87 7.46 -30.61
C THR A 80 3.88 8.50 -31.14
N ALA A 81 4.04 8.89 -32.40
CA ALA A 81 3.09 9.77 -33.08
C ALA A 81 1.70 9.14 -33.31
N LEU A 82 1.51 7.85 -33.00
CA LEU A 82 0.22 7.18 -33.04
C LEU A 82 -0.66 7.55 -31.84
N ASP A 83 -0.06 8.03 -30.74
CA ASP A 83 -0.78 8.58 -29.60
C ASP A 83 -1.42 9.91 -29.99
N SER A 84 -2.67 9.82 -30.44
CA SER A 84 -3.39 10.92 -31.06
C SER A 84 -4.85 10.89 -30.67
N TYR A 85 -5.47 12.07 -30.64
CA TYR A 85 -6.91 12.21 -30.41
C TYR A 85 -7.72 11.35 -31.38
N VAL A 86 -7.32 11.32 -32.66
CA VAL A 86 -8.00 10.52 -33.70
C VAL A 86 -7.96 9.03 -33.38
N TRP A 87 -6.84 8.51 -32.87
CA TRP A 87 -6.78 7.11 -32.44
C TRP A 87 -7.71 6.87 -31.24
N MET A 88 -7.71 7.76 -30.25
CA MET A 88 -8.54 7.63 -29.06
C MET A 88 -10.04 7.62 -29.42
N GLU A 89 -10.48 8.59 -30.21
CA GLU A 89 -11.88 8.75 -30.61
C GLU A 89 -12.38 7.57 -31.46
N ASN A 90 -11.53 7.00 -32.32
CA ASN A 90 -11.94 5.92 -33.23
C ASN A 90 -11.71 4.51 -32.67
N HIS A 91 -10.77 4.32 -31.74
CA HIS A 91 -10.33 2.98 -31.29
C HIS A 91 -10.16 2.86 -29.78
N GLY A 92 -9.55 3.84 -29.12
CA GLY A 92 -9.23 3.75 -27.70
C GLY A 92 -10.47 3.77 -26.81
N ASP A 93 -11.29 4.81 -26.97
CA ASP A 93 -12.55 4.98 -26.24
C ASP A 93 -13.57 5.78 -27.07
N PRO A 94 -14.18 5.14 -28.10
CA PRO A 94 -15.25 5.78 -28.85
C PRO A 94 -16.37 6.25 -27.92
N LEU A 95 -16.80 7.50 -28.10
CA LEU A 95 -17.78 8.20 -27.25
C LEU A 95 -17.28 8.55 -25.82
N PHE A 96 -16.01 8.27 -25.49
CA PHE A 96 -15.37 8.64 -24.23
C PHE A 96 -16.05 8.10 -22.97
N LEU A 97 -16.77 6.97 -23.07
CA LEU A 97 -17.56 6.43 -21.95
C LEU A 97 -16.67 5.82 -20.86
N ARG A 98 -15.50 5.26 -21.20
CA ARG A 98 -14.53 4.77 -20.20
C ARG A 98 -13.83 5.94 -19.50
N HIS A 99 -13.53 7.01 -20.23
CA HIS A 99 -13.03 8.26 -19.65
C HIS A 99 -14.06 8.87 -18.68
N LEU A 100 -15.34 8.83 -19.02
CA LEU A 100 -16.41 9.25 -18.11
C LEU A 100 -16.43 8.37 -16.86
N ALA A 101 -16.46 7.04 -17.02
CA ALA A 101 -16.50 6.11 -15.88
C ALA A 101 -15.30 6.27 -14.94
N ILE A 102 -14.07 6.39 -15.46
CA ILE A 102 -12.90 6.60 -14.60
C ILE A 102 -12.90 7.98 -13.93
N THR A 103 -13.45 9.00 -14.60
CA THR A 103 -13.65 10.32 -13.99
C THR A 103 -14.65 10.28 -12.85
N GLU A 104 -15.74 9.51 -12.98
CA GLU A 104 -16.69 9.29 -11.89
C GLU A 104 -16.03 8.58 -10.70
N ILE A 105 -15.18 7.58 -10.93
CA ILE A 105 -14.41 6.91 -9.87
C ILE A 105 -13.48 7.91 -9.16
N TRP A 106 -12.69 8.68 -9.91
CA TRP A 106 -11.82 9.72 -9.34
C TRP A 106 -12.61 10.76 -8.54
N GLY A 107 -13.74 11.23 -9.08
CA GLY A 107 -14.60 12.20 -8.41
C GLY A 107 -15.15 11.67 -7.09
N LEU A 108 -15.64 10.43 -7.07
CA LEU A 108 -16.12 9.78 -5.85
C LEU A 108 -15.00 9.56 -4.83
N LEU A 109 -13.81 9.13 -5.26
CA LEU A 109 -12.65 9.03 -4.36
C LEU A 109 -12.30 10.37 -3.72
N VAL A 110 -12.24 11.44 -4.51
CA VAL A 110 -11.95 12.79 -4.02
C VAL A 110 -13.01 13.26 -3.04
N LEU A 111 -14.30 13.08 -3.35
CA LEU A 111 -15.40 13.44 -2.43
C LEU A 111 -15.29 12.71 -1.10
N ARG A 112 -15.07 11.39 -1.13
CA ARG A 112 -14.93 10.60 0.11
C ARG A 112 -13.68 10.97 0.92
N LEU A 113 -12.56 11.23 0.26
CA LEU A 113 -11.31 11.60 0.94
C LEU A 113 -11.32 13.05 1.48
N ALA A 114 -12.08 13.95 0.85
CA ALA A 114 -12.18 15.36 1.25
C ALA A 114 -13.27 15.61 2.29
N ASP A 115 -14.41 14.92 2.18
CA ASP A 115 -15.63 15.26 2.95
C ASP A 115 -15.96 14.25 4.07
N ASP A 116 -15.43 13.02 4.05
CA ASP A 116 -15.67 12.09 5.17
C ASP A 116 -15.06 12.64 6.47
N LEU A 117 -15.87 12.69 7.54
CA LEU A 117 -15.46 13.21 8.85
C LEU A 117 -14.23 12.53 9.44
N VAL A 118 -14.11 11.22 9.18
CA VAL A 118 -12.94 10.40 9.48
C VAL A 118 -12.45 9.81 8.18
N LEU A 119 -11.15 9.90 7.92
CA LEU A 119 -10.55 9.37 6.69
C LEU A 119 -10.91 7.89 6.51
N PRO A 120 -11.41 7.49 5.33
CA PRO A 120 -11.86 6.12 5.05
C PRO A 120 -10.68 5.15 4.78
N PHE A 121 -9.63 5.23 5.60
CA PHE A 121 -8.45 4.37 5.50
C PHE A 121 -8.67 3.06 6.27
N ASP A 122 -8.39 1.93 5.63
CA ASP A 122 -8.56 0.59 6.23
C ASP A 122 -7.22 -0.10 6.49
N TYR A 123 -6.64 0.14 7.66
CA TYR A 123 -5.39 -0.51 8.06
C TYR A 123 -5.54 -2.01 8.37
N GLN A 124 -6.77 -2.57 8.42
CA GLN A 124 -6.97 -4.03 8.42
C GLN A 124 -6.53 -4.65 7.10
N THR A 125 -6.92 -4.02 5.98
CA THR A 125 -6.46 -4.44 4.65
C THR A 125 -4.94 -4.34 4.54
N TYR A 126 -4.35 -3.27 5.11
CA TYR A 126 -2.90 -3.13 5.17
C TYR A 126 -2.21 -4.27 5.94
N ALA A 127 -2.70 -4.60 7.15
CA ALA A 127 -2.15 -5.70 7.93
C ALA A 127 -2.29 -7.05 7.19
N SER A 128 -3.40 -7.26 6.48
CA SER A 128 -3.64 -8.46 5.68
C SER A 128 -2.67 -8.55 4.50
N GLN A 129 -2.45 -7.45 3.79
CA GLN A 129 -1.48 -7.37 2.70
C GLN A 129 -0.04 -7.64 3.19
N LEU A 130 0.34 -7.09 4.35
CA LEU A 130 1.63 -7.38 4.97
C LEU A 130 1.77 -8.85 5.35
N GLN A 131 0.70 -9.50 5.81
CA GLN A 131 0.70 -10.93 6.14
C GLN A 131 0.94 -11.78 4.88
N GLU A 132 0.33 -11.42 3.75
CA GLU A 132 0.60 -12.06 2.46
C GLU A 132 2.06 -11.89 2.04
N HIS A 133 2.60 -10.67 2.12
CA HIS A 133 4.01 -10.39 1.83
C HIS A 133 4.96 -11.20 2.72
N ALA A 134 4.66 -11.29 4.03
CA ALA A 134 5.43 -12.09 4.97
C ALA A 134 5.39 -13.58 4.62
N ASN A 135 4.24 -14.10 4.18
CA ASN A 135 4.08 -15.51 3.78
C ASN A 135 4.86 -15.83 2.50
N VAL A 136 4.81 -14.95 1.49
CA VAL A 136 5.60 -15.09 0.26
C VAL A 136 7.10 -15.04 0.57
N PHE A 137 7.53 -14.12 1.43
CA PHE A 137 8.92 -14.06 1.84
C PHE A 137 9.35 -15.31 2.64
N ALA A 138 8.47 -15.87 3.47
CA ALA A 138 8.74 -17.07 4.24
C ALA A 138 8.99 -18.30 3.36
N SER A 139 8.19 -18.47 2.31
CA SER A 139 8.35 -19.59 1.38
C SER A 139 9.67 -19.51 0.61
N MET A 140 10.14 -18.30 0.28
CA MET A 140 11.45 -18.11 -0.39
C MET A 140 12.63 -18.46 0.52
N MET A 141 12.55 -18.18 1.82
CA MET A 141 13.69 -18.31 2.74
C MET A 141 13.89 -19.72 3.34
N ASN A 142 12.94 -20.65 3.15
CA ASN A 142 12.95 -22.00 3.74
C ASN A 142 13.24 -22.01 5.27
N ASN A 143 12.95 -20.92 5.98
CA ASN A 143 13.22 -20.75 7.41
C ASN A 143 12.14 -19.90 8.07
N SER A 144 11.50 -20.44 9.11
CA SER A 144 10.32 -19.86 9.76
C SER A 144 10.63 -18.87 10.89
N GLN A 145 11.82 -18.95 11.52
CA GLN A 145 12.07 -18.20 12.76
C GLN A 145 12.08 -16.67 12.59
N PRO A 146 12.76 -16.08 11.58
CA PRO A 146 12.75 -14.62 11.38
C PRO A 146 11.37 -14.07 10.98
N VAL A 147 10.56 -14.89 10.32
CA VAL A 147 9.21 -14.53 9.84
C VAL A 147 8.22 -14.50 11.01
N ASN A 148 8.38 -15.38 11.99
CA ASN A 148 7.52 -15.42 13.18
C ASN A 148 7.50 -14.09 13.94
N PHE A 149 8.64 -13.39 14.00
CA PHE A 149 8.73 -12.07 14.63
C PHE A 149 7.91 -11.01 13.87
N ILE A 150 8.06 -10.95 12.53
CA ILE A 150 7.27 -10.06 11.68
C ILE A 150 5.77 -10.36 11.81
N ASN A 151 5.38 -11.62 11.81
CA ASN A 151 3.98 -12.03 11.99
C ASN A 151 3.39 -11.51 13.31
N GLY A 152 4.16 -11.54 14.41
CA GLY A 152 3.76 -10.97 15.69
C GLY A 152 3.48 -9.46 15.60
N LEU A 153 4.34 -8.72 14.89
CA LEU A 153 4.19 -7.27 14.69
C LEU A 153 3.04 -6.93 13.74
N ILE A 154 2.81 -7.74 12.70
CA ILE A 154 1.65 -7.58 11.81
C ILE A 154 0.36 -7.82 12.58
N LYS A 155 0.32 -8.82 13.46
CA LYS A 155 -0.82 -9.06 14.34
C LYS A 155 -1.05 -7.88 15.29
N ASP A 156 0.02 -7.28 15.80
CA ASP A 156 -0.08 -6.07 16.63
C ASP A 156 -0.64 -4.88 15.85
N LEU A 157 -0.16 -4.65 14.62
CA LEU A 157 -0.72 -3.64 13.70
C LEU A 157 -2.20 -3.90 13.40
N SER A 158 -2.58 -5.16 13.17
CA SER A 158 -3.98 -5.55 13.00
C SER A 158 -4.80 -5.22 14.26
N GLY A 159 -4.29 -5.50 15.46
CA GLY A 159 -4.94 -5.07 16.70
C GLY A 159 -5.18 -3.57 16.77
N ALA A 160 -4.14 -2.77 16.53
CA ALA A 160 -4.25 -1.31 16.47
C ALA A 160 -5.27 -0.83 15.41
N ALA A 161 -5.27 -1.47 14.23
CA ALA A 161 -6.20 -1.16 13.15
C ALA A 161 -7.67 -1.48 13.51
N MET A 162 -7.94 -2.51 14.32
CA MET A 162 -9.29 -2.77 14.84
C MET A 162 -9.73 -1.69 15.81
N ASP A 163 -8.83 -1.25 16.69
CA ASP A 163 -9.11 -0.21 17.69
C ASP A 163 -9.45 1.12 17.02
N VAL A 164 -8.68 1.54 16.02
CA VAL A 164 -8.98 2.79 15.27
C VAL A 164 -10.26 2.68 14.46
N GLN A 165 -10.59 1.49 13.93
CA GLN A 165 -11.84 1.29 13.21
C GLN A 165 -13.05 1.37 14.14
N LYS A 166 -12.92 0.86 15.38
CA LYS A 166 -13.94 1.00 16.41
C LYS A 166 -14.10 2.46 16.81
N GLU A 167 -13.00 3.17 17.05
CA GLU A 167 -13.02 4.60 17.38
C GLU A 167 -13.65 5.44 16.25
N ALA A 168 -13.33 5.15 14.98
CA ALA A 168 -13.94 5.81 13.83
C ALA A 168 -15.46 5.64 13.80
N LYS A 169 -15.96 4.42 14.05
CA LYS A 169 -17.40 4.14 14.11
C LYS A 169 -18.10 4.91 15.22
N GLU A 170 -17.48 5.00 16.40
CA GLU A 170 -18.00 5.77 17.53
C GLU A 170 -18.05 7.27 17.19
N LEU A 171 -16.96 7.83 16.64
CA LEU A 171 -16.88 9.26 16.30
C LEU A 171 -17.80 9.68 15.16
N ASN A 172 -18.12 8.77 14.22
CA ASN A 172 -19.06 9.03 13.15
C ASN A 172 -20.53 9.09 13.62
N GLN A 173 -20.84 8.60 14.83
CA GLN A 173 -22.18 8.70 15.42
C GLN A 173 -22.39 9.97 16.24
N LEU A 174 -21.32 10.68 16.59
CA LEU A 174 -21.40 11.95 17.32
C LEU A 174 -21.91 13.08 16.42
N ASP A 175 -22.52 14.10 17.02
CA ASP A 175 -22.96 15.29 16.29
C ASP A 175 -21.78 15.96 15.56
N MET A 176 -22.03 16.57 14.40
CA MET A 176 -20.98 17.27 13.64
C MET A 176 -20.46 18.50 14.36
N HIS A 177 -21.30 19.16 15.17
CA HIS A 177 -21.01 20.38 15.91
C HIS A 177 -20.57 20.11 17.34
N ASP A 178 -20.45 18.84 17.75
CA ASP A 178 -19.84 18.50 19.04
C ASP A 178 -18.35 18.86 19.03
N GLY A 179 -17.98 19.88 19.79
CA GLY A 179 -16.60 20.39 19.84
C GLY A 179 -15.59 19.34 20.32
N TYR A 180 -16.02 18.43 21.21
CA TYR A 180 -15.18 17.31 21.66
C TYR A 180 -14.97 16.29 20.53
N GLY A 181 -16.05 15.89 19.85
CA GLY A 181 -16.01 15.02 18.67
C GLY A 181 -15.14 15.57 17.54
N LEU A 182 -15.20 16.88 17.27
CA LEU A 182 -14.34 17.52 16.27
C LEU A 182 -12.84 17.33 16.55
N MET A 183 -12.42 17.58 17.79
CA MET A 183 -11.02 17.41 18.20
C MET A 183 -10.57 15.95 18.13
N ARG A 184 -11.43 15.00 18.54
CA ARG A 184 -11.11 13.57 18.45
C ARG A 184 -11.02 13.06 17.03
N ARG A 185 -11.93 13.49 16.12
CA ARG A 185 -11.85 13.17 14.69
C ARG A 185 -10.55 13.68 14.08
N ARG A 186 -10.15 14.91 14.42
CA ARG A 186 -8.88 15.48 13.96
C ARG A 186 -7.68 14.64 14.39
N LEU A 187 -7.61 14.29 15.68
CA LEU A 187 -6.53 13.47 16.22
C LEU A 187 -6.48 12.08 15.56
N LEU A 188 -7.64 11.46 15.34
CA LEU A 188 -7.73 10.18 14.64
C LEU A 188 -7.25 10.31 13.19
N ASN A 189 -7.67 11.34 12.46
CA ASN A 189 -7.23 11.58 11.08
C ASN A 189 -5.72 11.83 10.99
N ASP A 190 -5.14 12.58 11.94
CA ASP A 190 -3.69 12.78 11.98
C ASP A 190 -2.96 11.43 12.20
N ARG A 191 -3.46 10.55 13.07
CA ARG A 191 -2.92 9.18 13.25
C ARG A 191 -3.02 8.34 11.99
N LEU A 192 -4.18 8.36 11.31
CA LEU A 192 -4.39 7.62 10.05
C LEU A 192 -3.45 8.10 8.94
N LEU A 193 -3.21 9.41 8.83
CA LEU A 193 -2.25 9.98 7.86
C LEU A 193 -0.80 9.63 8.19
N LEU A 194 -0.42 9.69 9.47
CA LEU A 194 0.95 9.45 9.91
C LEU A 194 1.35 7.97 9.88
N ALA A 195 0.39 7.05 9.91
CA ALA A 195 0.66 5.62 9.86
C ALA A 195 1.41 5.22 8.58
N GLU A 196 1.06 5.76 7.41
CA GLU A 196 1.82 5.50 6.16
C GLU A 196 3.26 6.01 6.25
N ARG A 197 3.45 7.22 6.80
CA ARG A 197 4.78 7.81 6.97
C ARG A 197 5.68 7.04 7.93
N SER A 198 5.10 6.18 8.78
CA SER A 198 5.86 5.31 9.68
C SER A 198 6.65 4.23 8.93
N PHE A 199 6.33 4.00 7.65
CA PHE A 199 7.07 3.10 6.77
C PHE A 199 8.29 3.76 6.10
N LEU A 200 8.53 5.05 6.33
CA LEU A 200 9.72 5.72 5.83
C LEU A 200 10.94 5.50 6.72
N GLN A 201 12.11 5.49 6.09
CA GLN A 201 13.42 5.62 6.74
C GLN A 201 14.09 6.90 6.26
N ALA A 202 14.59 7.73 7.18
CA ALA A 202 15.20 9.01 6.85
C ALA A 202 16.42 8.87 5.91
N GLU A 203 17.27 7.87 6.17
CA GLU A 203 18.45 7.56 5.36
C GLU A 203 18.12 6.86 4.03
N GLY A 204 16.88 6.40 3.86
CA GLY A 204 16.43 5.65 2.70
C GLY A 204 17.01 4.24 2.58
N LEU A 205 16.82 3.63 1.41
CA LEU A 205 17.34 2.30 1.09
C LEU A 205 18.85 2.33 0.89
N GLN A 206 19.52 1.21 1.19
CA GLN A 206 20.98 1.15 1.13
C GLN A 206 21.47 1.36 -0.31
N GLY A 207 22.26 2.42 -0.55
CA GLY A 207 22.74 2.79 -1.88
C GLY A 207 21.69 3.50 -2.74
N ARG A 208 20.47 3.68 -2.24
CA ARG A 208 19.33 4.30 -2.94
C ARG A 208 18.56 5.24 -2.02
N ALA A 209 19.27 6.18 -1.39
CA ALA A 209 18.78 7.06 -0.31
C ALA A 209 17.54 7.91 -0.67
N TRP A 210 17.26 8.11 -1.97
CA TRP A 210 16.05 8.79 -2.41
C TRP A 210 14.78 7.98 -2.12
N TYR A 211 14.84 6.65 -2.23
CA TYR A 211 13.74 5.76 -1.88
C TYR A 211 13.74 5.57 -0.37
N LYS A 212 12.71 6.06 0.29
CA LYS A 212 12.60 6.06 1.76
C LYS A 212 11.63 5.02 2.28
N HIS A 213 10.67 4.63 1.46
CA HIS A 213 9.60 3.73 1.85
C HIS A 213 10.06 2.27 1.91
N LEU A 214 10.01 1.67 3.09
CA LEU A 214 10.57 0.34 3.37
C LEU A 214 9.74 -0.82 2.85
N LEU A 215 8.45 -0.59 2.53
CA LEU A 215 7.56 -1.63 2.00
C LEU A 215 7.41 -1.57 0.48
N TYR A 216 7.17 -0.38 -0.08
CA TYR A 216 6.94 -0.15 -1.50
C TYR A 216 7.93 0.86 -2.09
N SER A 217 8.82 0.36 -2.92
CA SER A 217 9.70 1.09 -3.85
C SER A 217 10.21 0.07 -4.86
N PRO A 218 10.71 0.46 -6.04
CA PRO A 218 11.19 -0.51 -7.00
C PRO A 218 12.38 -1.28 -6.42
N PRO A 219 12.50 -2.59 -6.67
CA PRO A 219 13.73 -3.30 -6.39
C PRO A 219 14.86 -2.76 -7.30
N GLU A 220 16.11 -2.88 -6.87
CA GLU A 220 17.26 -2.59 -7.73
C GLU A 220 17.34 -3.54 -8.93
N ASP A 221 16.98 -4.80 -8.69
CA ASP A 221 16.88 -5.85 -9.69
C ASP A 221 15.43 -5.93 -10.21
N TYR A 222 15.22 -5.52 -11.47
CA TYR A 222 13.90 -5.49 -12.09
C TYR A 222 13.30 -6.89 -12.33
N GLU A 223 14.13 -7.94 -12.27
CA GLU A 223 13.68 -9.34 -12.36
C GLU A 223 13.34 -9.93 -10.99
N SER A 224 13.44 -9.13 -9.91
CA SER A 224 13.10 -9.58 -8.57
C SER A 224 11.65 -10.04 -8.49
N GLU A 225 11.44 -11.23 -7.93
CA GLU A 225 10.11 -11.76 -7.61
C GLU A 225 9.42 -11.01 -6.45
N LEU A 226 10.14 -10.10 -5.77
CA LEU A 226 9.64 -9.30 -4.66
C LEU A 226 9.31 -7.88 -5.11
N SER A 227 8.03 -7.63 -5.39
CA SER A 227 7.49 -6.27 -5.62
C SER A 227 7.23 -5.49 -4.32
N PHE A 228 7.80 -5.94 -3.20
CA PHE A 228 7.64 -5.39 -1.87
C PHE A 228 8.90 -5.69 -1.03
N PHE A 229 9.06 -5.00 0.10
CA PHE A 229 10.28 -5.03 0.93
C PHE A 229 11.56 -4.83 0.09
N PRO A 230 11.68 -3.71 -0.64
CA PRO A 230 12.78 -3.48 -1.60
C PRO A 230 14.18 -3.60 -0.99
N GLY A 231 14.37 -3.20 0.28
CA GLY A 231 15.65 -3.41 0.96
C GLY A 231 16.03 -4.89 1.08
N ILE A 232 15.06 -5.75 1.36
CA ILE A 232 15.25 -7.21 1.41
C ILE A 232 15.54 -7.75 0.01
N ALA A 233 14.79 -7.32 -1.00
CA ALA A 233 15.02 -7.70 -2.40
C ALA A 233 16.44 -7.34 -2.87
N ASP A 234 16.88 -6.10 -2.61
CA ASP A 234 18.23 -5.63 -2.92
C ASP A 234 19.30 -6.44 -2.18
N ALA A 235 19.07 -6.72 -0.89
CA ALA A 235 20.01 -7.52 -0.09
C ALA A 235 20.16 -8.94 -0.63
N ILE A 236 19.08 -9.55 -1.15
CA ILE A 236 19.13 -10.86 -1.80
C ILE A 236 19.91 -10.77 -3.10
N SER A 237 19.54 -9.85 -4.01
CA SER A 237 20.18 -9.74 -5.33
C SER A 237 21.68 -9.45 -5.23
N ARG A 238 22.09 -8.49 -4.39
CA ARG A 238 23.52 -8.16 -4.16
C ARG A 238 24.32 -9.29 -3.55
N SER A 239 23.67 -10.24 -2.88
CA SER A 239 24.33 -11.31 -2.14
C SER A 239 24.75 -12.53 -2.97
N GLY A 240 24.54 -12.53 -4.30
CA GLY A 240 24.79 -13.68 -5.18
C GLY A 240 26.17 -14.32 -5.01
N ASN A 241 27.22 -13.50 -4.91
CA ASN A 241 28.63 -13.96 -4.79
C ASN A 241 29.18 -13.96 -3.36
N HIS A 242 28.37 -13.63 -2.35
CA HIS A 242 28.80 -13.57 -0.96
C HIS A 242 28.63 -14.90 -0.22
N SER A 243 29.37 -15.07 0.88
CA SER A 243 29.17 -16.21 1.78
C SER A 243 27.75 -16.23 2.36
N ALA A 244 27.19 -17.43 2.60
CA ALA A 244 25.84 -17.60 3.15
C ALA A 244 25.63 -16.78 4.45
N LYS A 245 26.65 -16.69 5.30
CA LYS A 245 26.60 -15.90 6.55
C LYS A 245 26.42 -14.40 6.29
N ARG A 246 27.11 -13.84 5.29
CA ARG A 246 26.98 -12.42 4.92
C ARG A 246 25.61 -12.14 4.29
N ARG A 247 25.15 -13.01 3.39
CA ARG A 247 23.80 -12.94 2.80
C ARG A 247 22.72 -12.88 3.87
N GLN A 248 22.73 -13.84 4.79
CA GLN A 248 21.73 -13.88 5.86
C GLN A 248 21.82 -12.67 6.80
N ALA A 249 23.02 -12.13 7.04
CA ALA A 249 23.17 -10.93 7.88
C ALA A 249 22.53 -9.69 7.22
N ALA A 250 22.75 -9.48 5.92
CA ALA A 250 22.15 -8.37 5.18
C ALA A 250 20.62 -8.47 5.15
N VAL A 251 20.08 -9.65 4.84
CA VAL A 251 18.63 -9.88 4.86
C VAL A 251 18.03 -9.65 6.25
N ARG A 252 18.67 -10.16 7.32
CA ARG A 252 18.20 -9.93 8.70
C ARG A 252 18.18 -8.45 9.09
N GLN A 253 19.17 -7.68 8.64
CA GLN A 253 19.22 -6.25 8.90
C GLN A 253 18.04 -5.52 8.26
N GLU A 254 17.71 -5.84 7.00
CA GLU A 254 16.59 -5.23 6.30
C GLU A 254 15.24 -5.70 6.86
N MET A 255 15.12 -6.97 7.25
CA MET A 255 13.96 -7.47 7.99
C MET A 255 13.73 -6.70 9.29
N TRP A 256 14.80 -6.44 10.07
CA TRP A 256 14.70 -5.64 11.29
C TRP A 256 14.16 -4.24 11.02
N ARG A 257 14.64 -3.57 9.95
CA ARG A 257 14.13 -2.24 9.56
C ARG A 257 12.64 -2.27 9.23
N VAL A 258 12.19 -3.26 8.46
CA VAL A 258 10.76 -3.47 8.13
C VAL A 258 9.95 -3.75 9.41
N SER A 259 10.44 -4.62 10.30
CA SER A 259 9.81 -4.90 11.59
C SER A 259 9.59 -3.63 12.42
N MET A 260 10.64 -2.82 12.59
CA MET A 260 10.53 -1.58 13.34
C MET A 260 9.55 -0.60 12.69
N ALA A 261 9.47 -0.57 11.36
CA ALA A 261 8.51 0.25 10.65
C ALA A 261 7.06 -0.17 10.91
N ILE A 262 6.77 -1.48 10.90
CA ILE A 262 5.44 -2.04 11.23
C ILE A 262 5.07 -1.71 12.69
N GLN A 263 6.02 -1.87 13.61
CA GLN A 263 5.80 -1.52 15.02
C GLN A 263 5.49 -0.02 15.19
N ARG A 264 6.25 0.86 14.53
CA ARG A 264 5.99 2.31 14.54
C ARG A 264 4.60 2.64 14.02
N ALA A 265 4.18 2.01 12.91
CA ALA A 265 2.84 2.20 12.37
C ALA A 265 1.74 1.79 13.37
N ALA A 266 1.91 0.66 14.07
CA ALA A 266 0.98 0.21 15.10
C ALA A 266 0.90 1.20 16.27
N SER A 267 2.04 1.68 16.79
CA SER A 267 2.08 2.69 17.85
C SER A 267 1.46 4.02 17.42
N VAL A 268 1.72 4.48 16.19
CA VAL A 268 1.09 5.70 15.64
C VAL A 268 -0.43 5.54 15.55
N LEU A 269 -0.94 4.40 15.10
CA LEU A 269 -2.38 4.14 15.08
C LEU A 269 -3.00 4.17 16.48
N ARG A 270 -2.28 3.75 17.52
CA ARG A 270 -2.73 3.86 18.93
C ARG A 270 -2.59 5.27 19.52
N GLY A 271 -1.88 6.17 18.85
CA GLY A 271 -1.53 7.49 19.40
C GLY A 271 -0.37 7.45 20.39
N GLU A 272 0.44 6.38 20.38
CA GLU A 272 1.62 6.19 21.21
C GLU A 272 2.84 6.83 20.54
N PHE A 273 2.94 8.17 20.59
CA PHE A 273 4.06 8.89 19.98
C PHE A 273 5.35 8.86 20.81
N SER A 274 5.29 8.32 22.03
CA SER A 274 6.41 8.32 22.98
C SER A 274 6.28 7.21 24.02
N SER A 275 6.43 5.94 23.62
CA SER A 275 6.72 4.85 24.56
C SER A 275 7.20 3.59 23.85
N HIS A 276 8.53 3.37 23.82
CA HIS A 276 9.23 2.11 24.15
C HIS A 276 10.61 1.99 23.47
N ASP A 277 11.59 2.73 24.00
CA ASP A 277 12.97 2.23 24.06
C ASP A 277 13.05 1.15 25.15
N LYS A 278 12.41 0.00 24.93
CA LYS A 278 12.85 -1.23 25.61
C LYS A 278 13.83 -1.90 24.66
N PRO A 279 15.11 -2.05 25.02
CA PRO A 279 16.05 -2.79 24.20
C PRO A 279 15.52 -4.23 24.06
N LEU A 280 15.16 -4.61 22.84
CA LEU A 280 14.85 -5.98 22.47
C LEU A 280 16.14 -6.81 22.65
N SER A 281 16.21 -7.57 23.75
CA SER A 281 17.35 -8.44 24.01
C SER A 281 17.30 -9.63 23.07
N PHE A 282 18.16 -9.61 22.04
CA PHE A 282 18.47 -10.80 21.27
C PHE A 282 19.42 -11.70 22.08
N THR A 283 18.89 -12.67 22.82
CA THR A 283 19.69 -13.80 23.31
C THR A 283 19.71 -14.89 22.25
N VAL A 284 20.83 -15.02 21.56
CA VAL A 284 21.16 -16.20 20.75
C VAL A 284 21.90 -17.18 21.66
N SER A 285 21.26 -18.30 21.99
CA SER A 285 21.98 -19.44 22.56
C SER A 285 22.89 -20.00 21.47
N LEU A 286 24.20 -19.82 21.65
CA LEU A 286 25.19 -20.60 20.93
C LEU A 286 25.52 -21.77 21.85
N ASP A 287 24.88 -22.91 21.60
CA ASP A 287 25.35 -24.16 22.21
C ASP A 287 26.73 -24.52 21.63
N PRO A 288 27.63 -25.08 22.46
CA PRO A 288 29.07 -25.17 22.21
C PRO A 288 29.48 -26.09 21.06
#